data_AF-A5GEI5-F1
#
_entry.id   AF-A5GEI5-F1
#
_cell.length_a   1.000
_cell.length_b   1.000
_cell.length_c   1.000
_cell.angle_alpha   90.00
_cell.angle_beta   90.00
_cell.angle_gamma   90.00
#
_symmetry.space_group_name_H-M   'P 1'
#
loop_
_entity.id
_entity.type
_entity.pdbx_description
1 polymer ?
#
loop_
_entity_poly.entity_id
_entity_poly.type
_entity_poly.pdbx_seq_one_letter_code
_entity_poly.pdbx_strand_id
1 'polypeptide(L)' 'MKCPVCNNNEHVDIDLHSDSFAEGIMECSVCESIWSVNHGVTKLVKDTQEKSFLGAAYKFYYSFAA' A
#
# COMPACT_ATOMS: atom_id res chain seq x y z
N MET A 1 5.16 8.28 1.62
CA MET A 1 5.43 7.25 2.66
C MET A 1 6.05 6.01 2.00
N LYS A 2 6.59 5.06 2.75
CA LYS A 2 7.18 3.86 2.13
C LYS A 2 6.09 2.91 1.62
N CYS A 3 6.30 2.36 0.43
CA CYS A 3 5.50 1.28 -0.11
C CYS A 3 5.52 0.10 0.87
N PRO A 4 4.36 -0.44 1.28
CA PRO A 4 4.35 -1.55 2.21
C PRO A 4 5.01 -2.81 1.62
N VAL A 5 4.90 -3.04 0.31
CA VAL A 5 5.37 -4.30 -0.27
C VAL A 5 6.89 -4.32 -0.48
N CYS A 6 7.47 -3.26 -1.05
CA CYS A 6 8.89 -3.20 -1.40
C CYS A 6 9.72 -2.19 -0.59
N ASN A 7 9.09 -1.43 0.32
CA ASN A 7 9.72 -0.42 1.17
C ASN A 7 10.37 0.76 0.43
N ASN A 8 10.13 0.91 -0.88
CA ASN A 8 10.58 2.05 -1.66
C ASN A 8 9.72 3.30 -1.35
N ASN A 9 10.28 4.50 -1.53
CA ASN A 9 9.56 5.77 -1.35
C ASN A 9 8.88 6.28 -2.64
N GLU A 10 9.18 5.67 -3.79
CA GLU A 10 8.61 6.07 -5.08
C GLU A 10 7.17 5.56 -5.23
N HIS A 11 6.24 6.51 -5.22
CA HIS A 11 4.82 6.25 -5.40
C HIS A 11 4.12 7.46 -6.03
N VAL A 12 3.02 7.18 -6.73
CA VAL A 12 2.06 8.18 -7.15
C VAL A 12 0.96 8.23 -6.09
N ASP A 13 0.58 9.45 -5.69
CA ASP A 13 -0.52 9.69 -4.75
C ASP A 13 -1.74 10.19 -5.51
N ILE A 14 -2.87 9.57 -5.23
CA ILE A 14 -4.18 9.91 -5.77
C ILE A 14 -5.03 10.31 -4.57
N ASP A 15 -5.16 11.62 -4.38
CA ASP A 15 -6.00 12.19 -3.34
C ASP A 15 -7.46 12.16 -3.79
N LEU A 16 -8.28 11.32 -3.13
CA LEU A 16 -9.71 11.24 -3.37
C LEU A 16 -10.42 12.00 -2.25
N HIS A 17 -10.84 13.23 -2.57
CA HIS A 17 -11.61 14.08 -1.68
C HIS A 17 -13.05 14.19 -2.20
N SER A 18 -13.97 13.45 -1.56
CA SER A 18 -15.42 13.57 -1.72
C SER A 18 -16.03 13.91 -0.36
N ASP A 19 -17.18 14.59 -0.31
CA ASP A 19 -17.70 15.28 0.88
C ASP A 19 -17.57 14.52 2.21
N SER A 20 -17.81 13.21 2.21
CA SER A 20 -17.72 12.35 3.41
C SER A 20 -16.63 11.26 3.32
N PHE A 21 -15.75 11.31 2.32
CA PHE A 21 -14.72 10.33 2.04
C PHE A 21 -13.41 11.02 1.64
N ALA A 22 -12.47 11.04 2.58
CA ALA A 22 -11.10 11.49 2.33
C ALA A 22 -10.17 10.28 2.43
N GLU A 23 -9.75 9.75 1.28
CA GLU A 23 -8.79 8.65 1.19
C GLU A 23 -7.64 9.01 0.27
N GLY A 24 -6.42 8.74 0.73
CA GLY A 24 -5.25 8.75 -0.15
C GLY A 24 -5.05 7.36 -0.73
N ILE A 25 -5.13 7.20 -2.05
CA ILE A 25 -4.78 5.96 -2.74
C ILE A 25 -3.37 6.14 -3.28
N MET A 26 -2.49 5.19 -2.96
CA MET A 26 -1.12 5.20 -3.46
C MET A 26 -0.81 3.99 -4.30
N GLU A 27 -0.08 4.25 -5.38
CA GLU A 27 0.45 3.23 -6.28
C GLU A 27 1.98 3.32 -6.28
N CYS A 28 2.65 2.21 -6.00
CA CYS A 28 4.11 2.17 -6.03
C CYS A 28 4.61 2.11 -7.46
N SER A 29 5.49 3.04 -7.84
CA SER A 29 6.09 3.06 -9.19
C SER A 29 7.13 1.95 -9.42
N VAL A 30 7.52 1.22 -8.38
CA VAL A 30 8.58 0.19 -8.44
C VAL A 30 8.01 -1.22 -8.50
N CYS A 31 7.05 -1.53 -7.64
CA CYS A 31 6.43 -2.85 -7.61
C CYS A 31 4.97 -2.85 -8.04
N GLU A 32 4.36 -1.71 -8.37
CA GLU A 32 2.98 -1.59 -8.87
C GLU A 32 1.91 -2.08 -7.88
N SER A 33 2.27 -2.20 -6.60
CA SER A 33 1.33 -2.48 -5.51
C SER A 33 0.52 -1.23 -5.19
N ILE A 34 -0.74 -1.42 -4.81
CA ILE A 34 -1.69 -0.34 -4.52
C ILE A 34 -2.19 -0.49 -3.08
N TRP A 35 -2.24 0.61 -2.35
CA TRP A 35 -2.80 0.66 -0.99
C TRP A 35 -3.57 1.96 -0.78
N SER A 36 -4.53 1.94 0.14
CA SER A 36 -5.21 3.15 0.60
C SER A 36 -4.76 3.52 2.01
N VAL A 37 -4.82 4.81 2.30
CA VAL A 37 -4.59 5.40 3.62
C VAL A 37 -5.83 6.19 3.99
N ASN A 38 -6.49 5.77 5.07
CA ASN A 38 -7.67 6.43 5.60
C ASN A 38 -7.52 6.58 7.12
N HIS A 39 -7.61 7.80 7.65
CA HIS A 39 -7.47 8.09 9.09
C HIS A 39 -6.24 7.44 9.75
N GLY A 40 -5.11 7.38 9.03
CA GLY A 40 -3.85 6.77 9.49
C GLY A 40 -3.79 5.24 9.39
N VAL A 41 -4.88 4.59 8.97
CA VAL A 41 -4.92 3.15 8.68
C VAL A 41 -4.49 2.93 7.24
N THR A 42 -3.48 2.07 7.06
CA THR A 42 -3.01 1.65 5.74
C THR A 42 -3.60 0.29 5.38
N LYS A 43 -4.30 0.21 4.25
CA LYS A 43 -4.89 -1.04 3.75
C LYS A 43 -4.36 -1.37 2.36
N LEU A 44 -3.76 -2.54 2.22
CA LEU A 44 -3.29 -3.03 0.93
C LEU A 44 -4.50 -3.43 0.06
N VAL A 45 -4.60 -2.83 -1.13
CA VAL A 45 -5.67 -3.09 -2.11
C VAL A 45 -5.19 -4.12 -3.13
N LYS A 46 -3.95 -3.97 -3.60
CA LYS A 46 -3.30 -4.88 -4.56
C LYS A 46 -1.87 -5.17 -4.12
N ASP A 47 -1.61 -6.45 -3.84
CA ASP A 47 -0.27 -6.97 -3.62
C ASP A 47 0.21 -7.67 -4.89
N THR A 48 1.18 -7.07 -5.57
CA THR A 48 1.77 -7.63 -6.79
C THR A 48 2.80 -8.71 -6.51
N GLN A 49 3.30 -8.82 -5.27
CA GLN A 49 4.32 -9.78 -4.93
C GLN A 49 3.76 -11.03 -4.23
N GLU A 50 2.43 -11.16 -4.04
CA GLU A 50 1.77 -12.15 -3.15
C GLU A 50 2.18 -13.60 -3.42
N LYS A 51 2.47 -13.88 -4.69
CA LYS A 51 2.86 -15.19 -5.21
C LYS A 51 4.32 -15.23 -5.65
N SER A 52 5.06 -14.15 -5.46
CA SER A 52 6.49 -14.13 -5.72
C SER A 52 7.24 -14.91 -4.65
N PHE A 53 8.48 -15.28 -4.95
CA PHE A 53 9.38 -15.89 -3.98
C PHE A 53 9.56 -15.00 -2.72
N LEU A 54 9.56 -13.68 -2.90
CA LEU A 54 9.67 -12.70 -1.81
C LEU A 54 8.33 -12.43 -1.09
N GLY A 55 7.22 -12.92 -1.69
CA GLY A 55 5.83 -12.96 -1.20
C GLY A 55 5.70 -13.19 0.29
N ALA A 56 6.27 -14.31 0.72
CA ALA A 56 6.16 -14.79 2.08
C ALA A 56 6.85 -13.85 3.09
N ALA A 57 7.94 -13.18 2.70
CA ALA A 57 8.74 -12.37 3.62
C ALA A 57 8.01 -11.09 4.06
N TYR A 58 7.30 -10.42 3.15
CA TYR A 58 6.63 -9.16 3.49
C TYR A 58 5.18 -9.39 3.99
N LYS A 59 4.57 -10.56 3.73
CA LYS A 59 3.23 -10.90 4.28
C LYS A 59 3.20 -10.90 5.80
N PHE A 60 4.33 -11.26 6.44
CA PHE A 60 4.48 -11.20 7.90
C PHE A 60 4.56 -9.77 8.45
N TYR A 61 5.01 -8.77 7.68
CA TYR A 61 5.10 -7.40 8.18
C TYR A 61 3.72 -6.72 8.35
N TYR A 62 2.68 -7.18 7.64
CA TYR A 62 1.36 -6.54 7.62
C TYR A 62 0.30 -7.22 8.48
N SER A 63 0.46 -8.48 8.87
CA SER A 63 -0.48 -9.15 9.79
C SER A 63 -0.33 -8.73 11.26
N PHE A 64 0.77 -8.06 11.64
CA PHE A 64 1.01 -7.61 13.02
C PHE A 64 0.83 -6.10 13.23
N ALA A 65 0.58 -5.34 12.17
CA ALA A 65 0.38 -3.89 12.22
C ALA A 65 -1.11 -3.46 12.13
N ALA A 66 -2.04 -4.42 12.18
CA ALA A 66 -3.49 -4.21 12.19
C ALA A 66 -4.06 -4.41 13.60
#